data_AF-A0A535VR99-F1
#
_entry.id   AF-A0A535VR99-F1
#
_cell.length_a   1.000
_cell.length_b   1.000
_cell.length_c   1.000
_cell.angle_alpha   90.00
_cell.angle_beta   90.00
_cell.angle_gamma   90.00
#
_symmetry.space_group_name_H-M   'P 1'
#
loop_
_entity.id
_entity.type
_entity.pdbx_description
1 polymer ?
#
loop_
_entity_poly.entity_id
_entity_poly.type
_entity_poly.pdbx_seq_one_letter_code
_entity_poly.pdbx_strand_id
1 'polypeptide(L)' 'ILGGVEKPDVTFTVSDKDWLGITEGKLDATNAFMTGKLKIAGDMMLAMRVPTLFPTQR' A
#
# COMPACT_ATOMS: atom_id res chain seq x y z
N ILE A 1 17.33 -5.56 -10.25
CA ILE A 1 15.86 -5.45 -10.24
C ILE A 1 15.54 -3.96 -10.20
N LEU A 2 14.99 -3.37 -11.26
CA LEU A 2 14.67 -1.94 -11.23
C LEU A 2 13.56 -1.71 -10.19
N GLY A 3 13.92 -1.09 -9.07
CA GLY A 3 13.01 -0.60 -8.02
C GLY A 3 12.50 -1.61 -6.98
N GLY A 4 12.99 -2.85 -6.95
CA GLY A 4 12.48 -3.90 -6.04
C GLY A 4 13.57 -4.75 -5.37
N VAL A 5 13.15 -5.63 -4.45
CA VAL A 5 13.98 -6.63 -3.77
C VAL A 5 13.68 -8.04 -4.30
N GLU A 6 14.64 -8.97 -4.20
CA GLU A 6 14.52 -10.32 -4.77
C GLU A 6 13.48 -11.19 -4.04
N LYS A 7 13.37 -11.00 -2.72
CA LYS A 7 12.45 -11.72 -1.85
C LYS A 7 11.74 -10.73 -0.92
N PRO A 8 10.69 -10.04 -1.41
CA PRO A 8 9.95 -9.11 -0.59
C PRO A 8 9.11 -9.86 0.45
N ASP A 9 9.13 -9.40 1.70
CA ASP A 9 8.20 -9.89 2.73
C ASP A 9 6.76 -9.47 2.43
N VAL A 10 6.58 -8.32 1.74
CA VAL A 10 5.29 -7.80 1.28
C VAL A 10 5.43 -7.15 -0.09
N THR A 11 4.47 -7.41 -0.97
CA THR A 11 4.30 -6.74 -2.26
C THR A 11 2.94 -6.06 -2.33
N PHE A 12 2.93 -4.78 -2.72
CA PHE A 12 1.72 -4.01 -2.98
C PHE A 12 1.58 -3.81 -4.49
N THR A 13 0.39 -4.10 -5.03
CA THR A 13 0.05 -3.85 -6.43
C THR A 13 -1.15 -2.93 -6.49
N VAL A 14 -0.96 -1.75 -7.08
CA VAL A 14 -1.94 -0.64 -7.10
C VAL A 14 -1.57 0.32 -8.24
N SER A 15 -2.51 1.14 -8.70
CA SER A 15 -2.19 2.22 -9.64
C SER A 15 -1.37 3.31 -8.95
N ASP A 16 -0.59 4.06 -9.73
CA ASP A 16 0.12 5.26 -9.26
C ASP A 16 -0.82 6.27 -8.61
N LYS A 17 -1.95 6.54 -9.27
CA LYS A 17 -3.00 7.45 -8.81
C LYS A 17 -3.60 7.02 -7.47
N ASP A 18 -3.97 5.75 -7.36
CA ASP A 18 -4.58 5.23 -6.13
C ASP A 18 -3.56 5.17 -5.00
N TRP A 19 -2.29 4.84 -5.30
CA TRP A 19 -1.21 4.88 -4.31
C TRP A 19 -1.01 6.27 -3.73
N LEU A 20 -0.90 7.29 -4.58
CA LEU A 20 -0.80 8.68 -4.12
C LEU A 20 -2.01 9.07 -3.27
N GLY A 21 -3.22 8.74 -3.72
CA GLY A 21 -4.44 8.97 -2.96
C GLY A 21 -4.43 8.31 -1.57
N ILE A 22 -3.91 7.09 -1.46
CA ILE A 22 -3.75 6.38 -0.18
C ILE A 22 -2.73 7.10 0.72
N THR A 23 -1.55 7.42 0.19
CA THR A 23 -0.47 8.05 0.99
C THR A 23 -0.80 9.48 1.43
N GLU A 24 -1.67 10.18 0.69
CA GLU A 24 -2.18 11.51 1.04
C GLU A 24 -3.44 11.46 1.91
N GLY A 25 -4.00 10.27 2.17
CA GLY A 25 -5.24 10.10 2.95
C GLY A 25 -6.53 10.45 2.21
N LYS A 26 -6.47 10.70 0.89
CA LYS A 26 -7.63 10.99 0.03
C LYS A 26 -8.40 9.73 -0.37
N LEU A 27 -7.76 8.56 -0.34
CA LEU A 27 -8.34 7.26 -0.59
C LEU A 27 -8.11 6.34 0.61
N ASP A 28 -9.19 5.80 1.18
CA ASP A 28 -9.07 4.83 2.28
C ASP A 28 -8.46 3.51 1.79
N ALA A 29 -7.36 3.10 2.42
CA ALA A 29 -6.58 1.91 2.04
C ALA A 29 -7.37 0.61 2.24
N THR A 30 -8.19 0.54 3.29
CA THR A 30 -9.02 -0.64 3.59
C THR A 30 -10.07 -0.85 2.50
N ASN A 31 -10.76 0.21 2.11
CA ASN A 31 -11.72 0.19 1.02
C ASN A 31 -11.04 -0.11 -0.33
N ALA A 32 -9.87 0.47 -0.60
CA ALA A 32 -9.09 0.17 -1.79
C ALA A 32 -8.71 -1.33 -1.87
N PHE A 33 -8.38 -1.95 -0.74
CA PHE A 33 -8.10 -3.38 -0.67
C PHE A 33 -9.36 -4.22 -0.91
N MET A 34 -10.46 -3.93 -0.19
CA MET A 34 -11.72 -4.67 -0.31
C MET A 34 -12.33 -4.59 -1.72
N THR A 35 -12.11 -3.49 -2.44
CA THR A 35 -12.56 -3.29 -3.83
C THR A 35 -11.58 -3.82 -4.88
N GLY A 36 -10.42 -4.34 -4.47
CA GLY A 36 -9.40 -4.91 -5.35
C GLY A 36 -8.52 -3.89 -6.09
N LYS A 37 -8.64 -2.60 -5.79
CA LYS A 37 -7.76 -1.53 -6.31
C LYS A 37 -6.36 -1.61 -5.72
N LEU A 38 -6.29 -2.00 -4.45
CA LEU A 38 -5.05 -2.37 -3.78
C LEU A 38 -5.01 -3.89 -3.62
N LYS A 39 -3.93 -4.52 -4.06
CA LYS A 39 -3.65 -5.94 -3.80
C LYS A 39 -2.39 -6.05 -2.95
N ILE A 40 -2.44 -6.97 -1.99
CA ILE A 40 -1.34 -7.22 -1.06
C ILE A 40 -1.00 -8.71 -1.14
N ALA A 41 0.28 -9.02 -1.25
CA ALA A 41 0.81 -10.38 -1.16
C ALA A 41 1.95 -10.42 -0.15
N GLY A 42 2.06 -11.51 0.61
CA GLY A 42 3.08 -11.68 1.67
C GLY A 42 2.51 -11.51 3.08
N ASP A 43 3.31 -10.96 3.99
CA ASP A 43 2.95 -10.80 5.41
C ASP A 43 1.95 -9.66 5.62
N MET A 44 0.69 -10.02 5.90
CA MET A 44 -0.39 -9.06 6.16
C MET A 44 -0.17 -8.23 7.44
N MET A 45 0.47 -8.78 8.47
CA MET A 45 0.77 -8.04 9.71
C MET A 45 1.82 -6.96 9.46
N LEU A 46 2.79 -7.23 8.59
CA LEU A 46 3.74 -6.22 8.13
C LEU A 46 3.07 -5.19 7.23
N ALA A 47 2.16 -5.61 6.35
CA ALA A 47 1.42 -4.71 5.47
C ALA A 47 0.60 -3.65 6.23
N MET A 48 0.00 -4.03 7.36
CA MET A 48 -0.75 -3.11 8.23
C MET A 48 0.11 -2.03 8.92
N ARG A 49 1.44 -2.16 8.90
CA ARG A 49 2.36 -1.13 9.41
C ARG A 49 2.67 -0.05 8.38
N VAL A 50 2.53 -0.33 7.09
CA VAL A 50 2.89 0.62 6.02
C VAL A 50 2.17 1.97 6.13
N PRO A 51 0.86 2.03 6.48
CA PRO A 51 0.19 3.32 6.67
C PRO A 51 0.85 4.24 7.71
N THR A 52 1.57 3.69 8.71
CA THR A 52 2.23 4.51 9.73
C THR A 52 3.48 5.24 9.20
N LEU A 53 4.00 4.83 8.04
CA LEU A 53 5.14 5.46 7.38
C LEU A 53 4.76 6.75 6.66
N PHE A 54 3.47 6.94 6.37
CA PHE A 54 2.95 8.13 5.72
C PHE A 54 2.23 8.98 6.76
N PRO A 55 2.87 10.03 7.30
CA PRO A 55 2.17 10.99 8.14
C PRO A 55 1.15 11.70 7.25
N THR A 56 -0.09 11.22 7.25
CA THR A 56 -1.22 11.91 6.64
C THR A 56 -1.31 13.28 7.30
N GLN A 57 -1.13 14.32 6.49
CA GLN A 57 -1.03 15.69 6.95
C GLN A 57 -2.28 16.03 7.78
N ARG A 58 -2.06 16.34 9.07
CA ARG A 58 -3.09 16.93 9.94
C ARG A 58 -3.51 18.29 9.40
#